data_AF-A0A8B6HKZ9-F1
#
_entry.id   AF-A0A8B6HKZ9-F1
#
_cell.length_a   1.000
_cell.length_b   1.000
_cell.length_c   1.000
_cell.angle_alpha   90.00
_cell.angle_beta   90.00
_cell.angle_gamma   90.00
#
_symmetry.space_group_name_H-M   'P 1'
#
loop_
_entity.id
_entity.type
_entity.pdbx_description
1 polymer ?
#
loop_
_entity_poly.entity_id
_entity_poly.type
_entity_poly.pdbx_seq_one_letter_code
_entity_poly.pdbx_strand_id
1 'polypeptide(L)'
;MWYYTSPGLAYDAALKMTGVKLELLSDPDMLLMFEKATRGGVAMITQQTCKANNPYMSDYDKMQATKYLTYLDANNLYGYAMSQPLPTGMKLTKVHRIIGFAQSPCLKQYIDLNTNLRTKANNDSEKDFFKLMNNSLFGKTIENIRKRVNVKLLTSGKQALKLVAKPNYDRRVIFSENLTAIHMKKTKLIFNKPVYLGSCILDLSKTLMYDFHYNFMKKKYGDNAKLLFTDTDSLAYEIQTEDFYKDITPYVQDKFDTSNFPAEHSSGIPTGVNKKIVGMLKDECGGKIMTEFVGLRAKMYAFKLVRK
;
A
#
# COMPACT_ATOMS: atom_id res chain seq x y z
N MET A 1 -29.86 -5.90 -2.06
CA MET A 1 -28.78 -6.03 -3.07
C MET A 1 -27.65 -6.78 -2.39
N TRP A 2 -27.40 -8.03 -2.79
CA TRP A 2 -26.39 -8.89 -2.18
C TRP A 2 -25.08 -8.77 -2.95
N TYR A 3 -23.96 -8.55 -2.26
CA TYR A 3 -22.63 -8.45 -2.87
C TYR A 3 -21.85 -9.74 -2.64
N TYR A 4 -21.32 -10.32 -3.72
CA TYR A 4 -20.50 -11.53 -3.65
C TYR A 4 -19.06 -11.26 -3.18
N THR A 5 -18.60 -10.00 -3.22
CA THR A 5 -17.19 -9.65 -2.91
C THR A 5 -17.12 -8.28 -2.24
N SER A 6 -16.23 -8.12 -1.26
CA SER A 6 -15.97 -6.83 -0.60
C SER A 6 -15.52 -5.73 -1.58
N PRO A 7 -14.71 -6.00 -2.62
CA PRO A 7 -14.42 -5.01 -3.67
C PRO A 7 -15.62 -4.55 -4.48
N GLY A 8 -16.59 -5.43 -4.75
CA GLY A 8 -17.84 -5.00 -5.39
C GLY A 8 -18.62 -4.04 -4.50
N LEU A 9 -18.77 -4.40 -3.23
CA LEU A 9 -19.45 -3.56 -2.23
C LEU A 9 -18.75 -2.21 -2.06
N ALA A 10 -17.43 -2.20 -1.90
CA ALA A 10 -16.66 -0.97 -1.66
C ALA A 10 -16.75 0.01 -2.83
N TYR A 11 -16.63 -0.51 -4.05
CA TYR A 11 -16.70 0.29 -5.26
C TYR A 11 -18.06 0.94 -5.45
N ASP A 12 -19.14 0.16 -5.36
CA ASP A 12 -20.50 0.69 -5.55
C ASP A 12 -20.92 1.62 -4.39
N ALA A 13 -20.48 1.32 -3.15
CA ALA A 13 -20.69 2.22 -2.01
C ALA A 13 -19.96 3.56 -2.20
N ALA A 14 -18.71 3.55 -2.68
CA ALA A 14 -17.95 4.77 -2.93
C ALA A 14 -18.62 5.66 -4.00
N LEU A 15 -19.04 5.08 -5.12
CA LEU A 15 -19.74 5.80 -6.19
C LEU A 15 -21.08 6.36 -5.71
N LYS A 16 -21.87 5.56 -4.98
CA LYS A 16 -23.15 6.00 -4.44
C LYS A 16 -23.00 7.17 -3.47
N MET A 17 -21.97 7.11 -2.61
CA MET A 17 -21.78 8.11 -1.56
C MET A 17 -21.22 9.43 -2.09
N THR A 18 -20.27 9.36 -3.03
CA THR A 18 -19.61 10.55 -3.60
C THR A 18 -20.42 11.19 -4.73
N GLY A 19 -21.33 10.44 -5.35
CA GLY A 19 -22.06 10.88 -6.55
C GLY A 19 -21.17 11.04 -7.78
N VAL A 20 -19.89 10.67 -7.72
CA VAL A 20 -18.94 10.85 -8.82
C VAL A 20 -19.31 9.93 -9.99
N LYS A 21 -19.26 10.48 -11.20
CA LYS A 21 -19.33 9.71 -12.45
C LYS A 21 -17.93 9.55 -13.00
N LEU A 22 -17.37 8.35 -12.87
CA LEU A 22 -16.06 8.03 -13.43
C LEU A 22 -16.21 7.72 -14.92
N GLU A 23 -15.51 8.47 -15.76
CA GLU A 23 -15.43 8.18 -17.19
C GLU A 23 -14.66 6.88 -17.42
N LEU A 24 -15.03 6.15 -18.46
CA LEU A 24 -14.34 4.93 -18.90
C LEU A 24 -13.52 5.24 -20.15
N LEU A 25 -12.38 4.57 -20.27
CA LEU A 25 -11.57 4.64 -21.49
C LEU A 25 -12.31 3.90 -22.61
N SER A 26 -12.62 4.62 -23.69
CA SER A 26 -13.21 4.07 -24.91
C SER A 26 -12.15 3.62 -25.92
N ASP A 27 -10.96 4.22 -25.86
CA ASP A 27 -9.83 3.94 -26.75
C ASP A 27 -8.96 2.76 -26.22
N PRO A 28 -8.80 1.67 -27.00
CA PRO A 28 -7.94 0.55 -26.64
C PRO A 28 -6.45 0.92 -26.43
N ASP A 29 -5.92 1.90 -27.14
CA ASP A 29 -4.52 2.32 -27.01
C ASP A 29 -4.26 3.07 -25.71
N MET A 30 -5.22 3.87 -25.25
CA MET A 30 -5.16 4.49 -23.92
C MET A 30 -5.21 3.42 -22.83
N LEU A 31 -6.08 2.42 -22.98
CA LEU A 31 -6.16 1.29 -22.05
C LEU A 31 -4.82 0.54 -21.99
N LEU A 32 -4.23 0.20 -23.14
CA LEU A 32 -2.94 -0.46 -23.22
C LEU A 32 -1.81 0.41 -22.67
N MET A 33 -1.88 1.73 -22.86
CA MET A 33 -0.91 2.67 -22.29
C MET A 33 -0.93 2.61 -20.77
N PHE A 34 -2.10 2.68 -20.14
CA PHE A 34 -2.20 2.56 -18.67
C PHE A 34 -1.75 1.19 -18.20
N GLU A 35 -2.24 0.10 -18.79
CA GLU A 35 -1.84 -1.26 -18.38
C GLU A 35 -0.33 -1.52 -18.50
N LYS A 36 0.32 -0.98 -19.54
CA LYS A 36 1.77 -1.07 -19.73
C LYS A 36 2.54 -0.15 -18.78
N ALA A 37 1.97 0.99 -18.40
CA ALA A 37 2.59 1.96 -17.51
C ALA A 37 2.43 1.61 -16.03
N THR A 38 1.35 0.92 -15.64
CA THR A 38 1.07 0.58 -14.24
C THR A 38 2.24 -0.20 -13.63
N ARG A 39 2.78 0.32 -12.53
CA ARG A 39 3.78 -0.35 -11.69
C ARG A 39 3.24 -0.37 -10.26
N GLY A 40 3.39 -1.51 -9.59
CA GLY A 40 2.99 -1.66 -8.19
C GLY A 40 3.84 -0.82 -7.23
N GLY A 41 3.66 -1.06 -5.93
CA GLY A 41 4.51 -0.48 -4.89
C GLY A 41 5.99 -0.82 -5.08
N VAL A 42 6.85 0.08 -4.62
CA VAL A 42 8.31 -0.12 -4.66
C VAL A 42 8.70 -1.07 -3.53
N ALA A 43 9.38 -2.16 -3.84
CA ALA A 43 9.87 -3.10 -2.84
C ALA A 43 11.33 -3.49 -3.13
N MET A 44 12.24 -3.15 -2.22
CA MET A 44 13.67 -3.47 -2.37
C MET A 44 14.38 -3.51 -1.02
N ILE A 45 15.43 -4.33 -0.95
CA ILE A 45 16.44 -4.28 0.12
C ILE A 45 17.66 -3.54 -0.45
N THR A 46 18.12 -2.51 0.25
CA THR A 46 19.31 -1.72 -0.13
C THR A 46 20.53 -2.05 0.74
N GLN A 47 20.31 -2.60 1.93
CA GLN A 47 21.38 -3.05 2.83
C GLN A 47 21.07 -4.46 3.33
N GLN A 48 22.06 -5.36 3.31
CA GLN A 48 21.84 -6.75 3.73
C GLN A 48 21.84 -6.90 5.25
N THR A 49 22.72 -6.19 5.96
CA THR A 49 22.87 -6.30 7.40
C THR A 49 23.16 -4.94 8.00
N CYS A 50 22.57 -4.67 9.16
CA CYS A 50 22.86 -3.46 9.92
C CYS A 50 22.72 -3.74 11.42
N LYS A 51 23.58 -3.09 12.23
CA LYS A 51 23.54 -3.12 13.68
C LYS A 51 23.49 -1.70 14.21
N ALA A 52 22.56 -1.44 15.12
CA ALA A 52 22.43 -0.18 15.83
C ALA A 52 23.58 0.00 16.84
N ASN A 53 23.85 1.26 17.21
CA ASN A 53 24.77 1.60 18.30
C ASN A 53 24.20 2.85 18.98
N ASN A 54 23.36 2.71 20.00
CA ASN A 54 22.76 3.87 20.66
C ASN A 54 22.57 3.65 22.17
N PRO A 55 22.38 4.73 22.97
CA PRO A 55 22.34 4.66 24.43
C PRO A 55 21.27 3.75 25.04
N TYR A 56 20.30 3.28 24.25
CA TYR A 56 19.26 2.36 24.71
C TYR A 56 19.70 0.88 24.66
N MET A 57 20.93 0.61 24.20
CA MET A 57 21.50 -0.74 24.08
C MET A 57 22.47 -1.03 25.21
N SER A 58 22.51 -2.28 25.69
CA SER A 58 23.42 -2.71 26.75
C SER A 58 24.89 -2.71 26.32
N ASP A 59 25.15 -2.90 25.02
CA ASP A 59 26.48 -2.92 24.40
C ASP A 59 26.81 -1.61 23.68
N TYR A 60 26.21 -0.49 24.10
CA TYR A 60 26.47 0.83 23.51
C TYR A 60 27.93 1.24 23.67
N ASP A 61 28.59 1.52 22.54
CA ASP A 61 29.97 1.99 22.50
C ASP A 61 30.00 3.49 22.16
N LYS A 62 30.38 4.30 23.15
CA LYS A 62 30.53 5.77 23.03
C LYS A 62 31.67 6.18 22.10
N MET A 63 32.63 5.29 21.81
CA MET A 63 33.73 5.58 20.87
C MET A 63 33.29 5.41 19.42
N GLN A 64 32.19 4.70 19.17
CA GLN A 64 31.61 4.52 17.85
C GLN A 64 30.49 5.53 17.59
N ALA A 65 30.23 5.82 16.32
CA ALA A 65 29.15 6.71 15.94
C ALA A 65 27.79 6.17 16.41
N THR A 66 26.96 7.06 16.94
CA THR A 66 25.61 6.71 17.39
C THR A 66 24.70 6.44 16.19
N LYS A 67 24.11 5.25 16.13
CA LYS A 67 23.24 4.77 15.05
C LYS A 67 21.92 4.24 15.59
N TYR A 68 20.85 4.73 14.99
CA TYR A 68 19.48 4.30 15.23
C TYR A 68 18.96 3.52 14.03
N LEU A 69 18.14 2.50 14.32
CA LEU A 69 17.36 1.80 13.31
C LEU A 69 15.89 2.14 13.52
N THR A 70 15.23 2.56 12.45
CA THR A 70 13.81 2.90 12.47
C THR A 70 13.09 2.19 11.33
N TYR A 71 11.86 1.76 11.59
CA TYR A 71 10.96 1.19 10.59
C TYR A 71 9.68 2.01 10.61
N LEU A 72 9.53 2.86 9.58
CA LEU A 72 8.39 3.73 9.40
C LEU A 72 7.43 3.16 8.36
N ASP A 73 6.12 3.26 8.62
CA ASP A 73 5.05 2.78 7.75
C ASP A 73 3.99 3.88 7.57
N ALA A 74 3.58 4.14 6.32
CA ALA A 74 2.62 5.19 6.02
C ALA A 74 1.17 4.77 6.32
N ASN A 75 0.48 5.55 7.14
CA ASN A 75 -0.92 5.31 7.45
C ASN A 75 -1.81 5.44 6.22
N ASN A 76 -2.35 4.30 5.76
CA ASN A 76 -3.33 4.23 4.67
C ASN A 76 -2.82 4.90 3.38
N LEU A 77 -1.64 4.49 2.90
CA LEU A 77 -0.95 5.10 1.76
C LEU A 77 -1.84 5.27 0.51
N TYR A 78 -2.56 4.23 0.11
CA TYR A 78 -3.47 4.33 -1.04
C TYR A 78 -4.69 5.22 -0.75
N GLY A 79 -5.17 5.24 0.50
CA GLY A 79 -6.16 6.20 0.96
C GLY A 79 -5.68 7.65 0.84
N TYR A 80 -4.44 7.92 1.26
CA TYR A 80 -3.82 9.22 1.09
C TYR A 80 -3.80 9.64 -0.37
N ALA A 81 -3.28 8.77 -1.24
CA ALA A 81 -3.19 9.01 -2.68
C ALA A 81 -4.58 9.26 -3.32
N MET A 82 -5.61 8.51 -2.90
CA MET A 82 -6.99 8.72 -3.34
C MET A 82 -7.60 10.07 -2.89
N SER A 83 -7.00 10.71 -1.88
CA SER A 83 -7.43 12.00 -1.33
C SER A 83 -6.66 13.21 -1.88
N GLN A 84 -5.65 13.01 -2.74
CA GLN A 84 -4.85 14.08 -3.34
C GLN A 84 -5.27 14.38 -4.79
N PRO A 85 -5.09 15.63 -5.27
CA PRO A 85 -5.08 15.93 -6.71
C PRO A 85 -3.81 15.36 -7.39
N LEU A 86 -3.91 15.02 -8.67
CA LEU A 86 -2.85 14.43 -9.52
C LEU A 86 -1.94 15.51 -10.18
N PRO A 87 -0.81 15.09 -10.77
CA PRO A 87 0.46 14.86 -10.11
C PRO A 87 1.29 16.14 -9.84
N THR A 88 2.07 16.12 -8.74
CA THR A 88 3.21 17.02 -8.46
C THR A 88 4.46 16.20 -8.12
N GLY A 89 5.63 16.66 -8.55
CA GLY A 89 6.94 16.16 -8.12
C GLY A 89 7.60 15.09 -9.01
N MET A 90 8.47 15.53 -9.94
CA MET A 90 9.61 14.83 -10.57
C MET A 90 10.22 15.73 -11.67
N LYS A 91 11.53 15.61 -11.97
CA LYS A 91 12.16 16.37 -13.07
C LYS A 91 11.88 15.67 -14.40
N LEU A 92 11.02 16.27 -15.23
CA LEU A 92 10.66 15.75 -16.54
C LEU A 92 11.85 15.87 -17.51
N THR A 93 12.28 14.75 -18.09
CA THR A 93 13.38 14.73 -19.08
C THR A 93 12.88 14.57 -20.51
N LYS A 94 11.81 13.81 -20.73
CA LYS A 94 11.20 13.58 -22.05
C LYS A 94 9.73 13.21 -21.92
N VAL A 95 8.92 13.72 -22.84
CA VAL A 95 7.50 13.36 -22.99
C VAL A 95 7.35 12.49 -24.23
N HIS A 96 6.73 11.31 -24.07
CA HIS A 96 6.43 10.42 -25.20
C HIS A 96 4.96 10.51 -25.63
N ARG A 97 4.04 10.55 -24.67
CA ARG A 97 2.58 10.63 -24.85
C ARG A 97 1.97 11.34 -23.64
N ILE A 98 0.92 12.12 -23.87
CA ILE A 98 0.17 12.82 -22.82
C ILE A 98 -1.30 12.41 -22.92
N ILE A 99 -1.94 12.21 -21.77
CA ILE A 99 -3.39 12.16 -21.64
C ILE A 99 -3.77 13.27 -20.65
N GLY A 100 -4.59 14.22 -21.10
CA GLY A 100 -5.11 15.30 -20.27
C GLY A 100 -6.48 14.91 -19.70
N PHE A 101 -6.71 15.22 -18.43
CA PHE A 101 -8.00 15.01 -17.76
C PHE A 101 -8.18 16.01 -16.62
N ALA A 102 -9.44 16.34 -16.32
CA ALA A 102 -9.79 17.13 -15.14
C ALA A 102 -9.58 16.30 -13.87
N GLN A 103 -9.13 16.95 -12.81
CA GLN A 103 -8.76 16.29 -11.57
C GLN A 103 -9.53 16.85 -10.39
N SER A 104 -9.90 15.98 -9.46
CA SER A 104 -10.54 16.35 -8.21
C SER A 104 -10.34 15.25 -7.17
N PRO A 105 -10.43 15.55 -5.86
CA PRO A 105 -10.35 14.57 -4.78
C PRO A 105 -11.65 13.78 -4.66
N CYS A 106 -12.09 13.15 -5.76
CA CYS A 106 -13.43 12.59 -5.89
C CYS A 106 -13.74 11.41 -4.95
N LEU A 107 -12.70 10.72 -4.46
CA LEU A 107 -12.83 9.62 -3.50
C LEU A 107 -12.60 10.04 -2.04
N LYS A 108 -12.18 11.28 -1.78
CA LYS A 108 -11.77 11.76 -0.45
C LYS A 108 -12.84 11.55 0.60
N GLN A 109 -14.09 11.91 0.30
CA GLN A 109 -15.21 11.73 1.23
C GLN A 109 -15.34 10.27 1.71
N TYR A 110 -15.15 9.30 0.80
CA TYR A 110 -15.28 7.87 1.12
C TYR A 110 -14.12 7.37 1.98
N ILE A 111 -12.90 7.82 1.67
CA ILE A 111 -11.71 7.49 2.45
C ILE A 111 -11.81 8.10 3.86
N ASP A 112 -12.26 9.35 3.97
CA ASP A 112 -12.45 10.03 5.25
C ASP A 112 -13.49 9.29 6.11
N LEU A 113 -14.63 8.90 5.53
CA LEU A 113 -15.65 8.12 6.22
C LEU A 113 -15.09 6.80 6.78
N ASN A 114 -14.46 5.98 5.93
CA ASN A 114 -13.92 4.69 6.36
C ASN A 114 -12.79 4.85 7.39
N THR A 115 -11.98 5.90 7.27
CA THR A 115 -10.93 6.20 8.26
C THR A 115 -11.54 6.57 9.61
N ASN A 116 -12.56 7.43 9.62
CA ASN A 116 -13.28 7.81 10.84
C ASN A 116 -13.96 6.61 11.50
N LEU A 117 -14.63 5.76 10.72
CA LEU A 117 -15.25 4.54 11.22
C LEU A 117 -14.20 3.55 11.75
N ARG A 118 -13.07 3.39 11.07
CA ARG A 118 -11.94 2.56 11.53
C ARG A 118 -11.30 3.07 12.82
N THR A 119 -11.32 4.38 13.07
CA THR A 119 -10.83 4.97 14.31
C THR A 119 -11.80 4.75 15.47
N LYS A 120 -13.11 4.78 15.21
CA LYS A 120 -14.18 4.54 16.20
C LYS A 120 -14.46 3.06 16.49
N ALA A 121 -14.01 2.15 15.62
CA ALA A 121 -14.21 0.71 15.77
C ALA A 121 -13.55 0.15 17.03
N ASN A 122 -14.31 -0.62 17.80
CA ASN A 122 -13.90 -1.16 19.11
C ASN A 122 -13.20 -2.52 19.02
N ASN A 123 -13.49 -3.30 17.97
CA ASN A 123 -12.89 -4.62 17.74
C ASN A 123 -12.01 -4.63 16.48
N ASP A 124 -11.12 -5.62 16.40
CA ASP A 124 -10.16 -5.71 15.30
C ASP A 124 -10.82 -6.12 13.98
N SER A 125 -11.89 -6.93 14.03
CA SER A 125 -12.67 -7.31 12.85
C SER A 125 -13.26 -6.11 12.10
N GLU A 126 -13.85 -5.14 12.81
CA GLU A 126 -14.38 -3.91 12.23
C GLU A 126 -13.27 -3.01 11.69
N LYS A 127 -12.15 -2.90 12.42
CA LYS A 127 -10.99 -2.13 11.96
C LYS A 127 -10.45 -2.69 10.64
N ASP A 128 -10.38 -4.02 10.53
CA ASP A 128 -9.93 -4.72 9.34
C ASP A 128 -10.95 -4.63 8.21
N PHE A 129 -12.26 -4.64 8.52
CA PHE A 129 -13.30 -4.41 7.55
C PHE A 129 -13.15 -3.05 6.86
N PHE A 130 -13.07 -1.95 7.61
CA PHE A 130 -12.94 -0.60 7.02
C PHE A 130 -11.60 -0.42 6.29
N LYS A 131 -10.52 -1.05 6.78
CA LYS A 131 -9.23 -1.12 6.05
C LYS A 131 -9.41 -1.84 4.71
N LEU A 132 -10.07 -2.99 4.72
CA LEU A 132 -10.35 -3.79 3.54
C LEU A 132 -11.19 -3.02 2.53
N MET A 133 -12.17 -2.22 2.96
CA MET A 133 -13.01 -1.43 2.06
C MET A 133 -12.18 -0.41 1.24
N ASN A 134 -11.27 0.32 1.89
CA ASN A 134 -10.37 1.25 1.20
C ASN A 134 -9.45 0.52 0.21
N ASN A 135 -8.81 -0.57 0.65
CA ASN A 135 -7.91 -1.35 -0.20
C ASN A 135 -8.64 -2.02 -1.37
N SER A 136 -9.88 -2.46 -1.13
CA SER A 136 -10.70 -3.14 -2.12
C SER A 136 -11.22 -2.17 -3.19
N LEU A 137 -11.56 -0.93 -2.81
CA LEU A 137 -11.89 0.13 -3.75
C LEU A 137 -10.74 0.33 -4.75
N PHE A 138 -9.53 0.55 -4.24
CA PHE A 138 -8.33 0.66 -5.06
C PHE A 138 -8.12 -0.58 -5.95
N GLY A 139 -8.14 -1.79 -5.36
CA GLY A 139 -7.97 -3.04 -6.11
C GLY A 139 -8.99 -3.23 -7.23
N LYS A 140 -10.19 -2.67 -7.08
CA LYS A 140 -11.23 -2.71 -8.11
C LYS A 140 -10.92 -1.82 -9.32
N THR A 141 -10.20 -0.72 -9.12
CA THR A 141 -9.82 0.20 -10.22
C THR A 141 -8.81 -0.43 -11.16
N ILE A 142 -7.89 -1.25 -10.64
CA ILE A 142 -6.84 -1.97 -11.42
C ILE A 142 -7.20 -3.43 -11.73
N GLU A 143 -8.48 -3.81 -11.62
CA GLU A 143 -8.89 -5.20 -11.81
C GLU A 143 -8.62 -5.67 -13.25
N ASN A 144 -7.84 -6.74 -13.41
CA ASN A 144 -7.55 -7.31 -14.72
C ASN A 144 -8.71 -8.18 -15.24
N ILE A 145 -9.50 -7.60 -16.13
CA ILE A 145 -10.69 -8.24 -16.71
C ILE A 145 -10.32 -9.44 -17.61
N ARG A 146 -9.12 -9.46 -18.21
CA ARG A 146 -8.66 -10.57 -19.07
C ARG A 146 -8.45 -11.87 -18.28
N LYS A 147 -8.20 -11.78 -16.97
CA LYS A 147 -8.05 -12.95 -16.09
C LYS A 147 -9.37 -13.56 -15.65
N ARG A 148 -10.52 -12.94 -15.94
CA ARG A 148 -11.83 -13.48 -15.57
C ARG A 148 -12.17 -14.70 -16.41
N VAL A 149 -12.58 -15.77 -15.74
CA VAL A 149 -13.02 -17.03 -16.35
C VAL A 149 -14.45 -17.34 -15.95
N ASN A 150 -15.16 -18.07 -16.82
CA ASN A 150 -16.40 -18.73 -16.46
C ASN A 150 -16.06 -20.12 -15.92
N VAL A 151 -16.44 -20.40 -14.67
CA VAL A 151 -16.32 -21.74 -14.10
C VAL A 151 -17.71 -22.38 -14.10
N LYS A 152 -17.80 -23.60 -14.61
CA LYS A 152 -19.02 -24.43 -14.55
C LYS A 152 -18.74 -25.69 -13.77
N LEU A 153 -19.49 -25.89 -12.69
CA LEU A 153 -19.48 -27.13 -11.91
C LEU A 153 -20.49 -28.11 -12.52
N LEU A 154 -20.05 -29.33 -12.76
CA LEU A 154 -20.82 -30.36 -13.46
C LEU A 154 -20.68 -31.69 -12.75
N THR A 155 -21.77 -32.44 -12.71
CA THR A 155 -21.82 -33.81 -12.17
C THR A 155 -21.95 -34.88 -13.25
N SER A 156 -22.10 -34.48 -14.52
CA SER A 156 -22.28 -35.39 -15.65
C SER A 156 -21.11 -35.32 -16.62
N GLY A 157 -20.47 -36.47 -16.88
CA GLY A 157 -19.39 -36.59 -17.86
C GLY A 157 -19.78 -36.18 -19.28
N LYS A 158 -21.02 -36.47 -19.70
CA LYS A 158 -21.53 -36.05 -21.02
C LYS A 158 -21.56 -34.53 -21.17
N GLN A 159 -22.01 -33.81 -20.14
CA GLN A 159 -22.04 -32.35 -20.15
C GLN A 159 -20.64 -31.75 -20.10
N ALA A 160 -19.72 -32.37 -19.34
CA ALA A 160 -18.32 -31.96 -19.30
C ALA A 160 -17.64 -32.06 -20.66
N LEU A 161 -17.80 -33.20 -21.36
CA LEU A 161 -17.26 -33.40 -22.70
C LEU A 161 -17.76 -32.35 -23.70
N LYS A 162 -19.05 -31.97 -23.62
CA LYS A 162 -19.64 -30.92 -24.47
C LYS A 162 -19.01 -29.54 -24.24
N LEU A 163 -18.53 -29.24 -23.04
CA LEU A 163 -17.85 -27.97 -22.74
C LEU A 163 -16.37 -28.00 -23.09
N VAL A 164 -15.69 -29.14 -22.93
CA VAL A 164 -14.29 -29.34 -23.34
C VAL A 164 -14.13 -29.15 -24.85
N ALA A 165 -15.13 -29.57 -25.63
CA ALA A 165 -15.12 -29.41 -27.09
C ALA A 165 -15.26 -27.94 -27.57
N LYS A 166 -15.56 -26.98 -26.68
CA LYS A 166 -15.73 -25.58 -27.07
C LYS A 166 -14.37 -24.87 -27.22
N PRO A 167 -14.20 -23.96 -28.20
CA PRO A 167 -12.92 -23.30 -28.47
C PRO A 167 -12.45 -22.38 -27.34
N ASN A 168 -13.37 -21.95 -26.48
CA ASN A 168 -13.05 -21.12 -25.32
C ASN A 168 -12.81 -21.95 -24.04
N TYR A 169 -12.64 -23.27 -24.15
CA TYR A 169 -12.18 -24.10 -23.05
C TYR A 169 -10.75 -23.69 -22.62
N ASP A 170 -10.49 -23.71 -21.31
CA ASP A 170 -9.18 -23.43 -20.74
C ASP A 170 -8.59 -24.66 -20.05
N ARG A 171 -9.29 -25.16 -19.02
CA ARG A 171 -8.86 -26.34 -18.25
C ARG A 171 -10.02 -26.99 -17.51
N ARG A 172 -9.79 -28.18 -16.97
CA ARG A 172 -10.70 -28.86 -16.04
C ARG A 172 -10.02 -29.15 -14.71
N VAL A 173 -10.80 -29.17 -13.64
CA VAL A 173 -10.40 -29.60 -12.30
C VAL A 173 -11.42 -30.63 -11.82
N ILE A 174 -10.97 -31.84 -11.52
CA ILE A 174 -11.83 -32.91 -11.01
C ILE A 174 -11.74 -32.85 -9.49
N PHE A 175 -12.88 -32.69 -8.82
CA PHE A 175 -12.96 -32.68 -7.36
C PHE A 175 -13.35 -34.04 -6.79
N SER A 176 -14.20 -34.78 -7.51
CA SER A 176 -14.58 -36.16 -7.20
C SER A 176 -15.07 -36.85 -8.47
N GLU A 177 -15.36 -38.16 -8.38
CA GLU A 177 -15.91 -38.94 -9.49
C GLU A 177 -17.17 -38.32 -10.09
N ASN A 178 -17.98 -37.66 -9.26
CA ASN A 178 -19.25 -37.05 -9.62
C ASN A 178 -19.19 -35.52 -9.65
N LEU A 179 -18.02 -34.88 -9.58
CA LEU A 179 -17.93 -33.41 -9.60
C LEU A 179 -16.67 -32.92 -10.31
N THR A 180 -16.86 -32.17 -11.39
CA THR A 180 -15.79 -31.54 -12.16
C THR A 180 -16.10 -30.06 -12.41
N ALA A 181 -15.11 -29.20 -12.21
CA ALA A 181 -15.12 -27.82 -12.69
C ALA A 181 -14.51 -27.73 -14.09
N ILE A 182 -15.24 -27.11 -15.01
CA ILE A 182 -14.72 -26.70 -16.32
C ILE A 182 -14.51 -25.20 -16.33
N HIS A 183 -13.26 -24.78 -16.55
CA HIS A 183 -12.86 -23.39 -16.71
C HIS A 183 -12.93 -23.02 -18.19
N MET A 184 -13.64 -21.94 -18.49
CA MET A 184 -13.86 -21.42 -19.82
C MET A 184 -13.40 -19.95 -19.88
N LYS A 185 -12.61 -19.60 -20.90
CA LYS A 185 -12.27 -18.21 -21.22
C LYS A 185 -13.53 -17.44 -21.64
N LYS A 186 -13.55 -16.14 -21.33
CA LYS A 186 -14.60 -15.23 -21.79
C LYS A 186 -14.35 -14.90 -23.27
N THR A 187 -15.35 -15.12 -24.12
CA THR A 187 -15.30 -14.78 -25.56
C THR A 187 -15.49 -13.30 -25.82
N LYS A 188 -16.22 -12.61 -24.93
CA LYS A 188 -16.40 -11.16 -24.94
C LYS A 188 -15.88 -10.58 -23.63
N LEU A 189 -15.00 -9.60 -23.74
CA LEU A 189 -14.47 -8.82 -22.62
C LEU A 189 -15.08 -7.42 -22.68
N ILE A 190 -15.51 -6.91 -21.52
CA ILE A 190 -16.06 -5.56 -21.39
C ILE A 190 -15.15 -4.80 -20.44
N PHE A 191 -14.45 -3.79 -20.96
CA PHE A 191 -13.57 -2.95 -20.16
C PHE A 191 -14.37 -1.87 -19.44
N ASN A 192 -14.80 -2.19 -18.22
CA ASN A 192 -15.64 -1.32 -17.39
C ASN A 192 -15.00 -0.99 -16.03
N LYS A 193 -13.68 -0.83 -16.03
CA LYS A 193 -12.89 -0.53 -14.83
C LYS A 193 -12.07 0.74 -15.10
N PRO A 194 -12.06 1.72 -14.18
CA PRO A 194 -11.31 2.96 -14.36
C PRO A 194 -9.82 2.73 -14.08
N VAL A 195 -9.12 2.03 -14.97
CA VAL A 195 -7.71 1.62 -14.76
C VAL A 195 -6.73 2.81 -14.67
N TYR A 196 -7.08 3.95 -15.27
CA TYR A 196 -6.32 5.18 -15.15
C TYR A 196 -6.27 5.67 -13.70
N LEU A 197 -7.41 5.59 -13.00
CA LEU A 197 -7.52 6.00 -11.60
C LEU A 197 -6.60 5.15 -10.72
N GLY A 198 -6.60 3.84 -10.94
CA GLY A 198 -5.70 2.93 -10.23
C GLY A 198 -4.22 3.18 -10.50
N SER A 199 -3.85 3.49 -11.74
CA SER A 199 -2.48 3.87 -12.10
C SER A 199 -2.05 5.18 -11.41
N CYS A 200 -2.95 6.16 -11.42
CA CYS A 200 -2.77 7.45 -10.78
C CYS A 200 -2.60 7.33 -9.25
N ILE A 201 -3.42 6.51 -8.60
CA ILE A 201 -3.30 6.22 -7.15
C ILE A 201 -1.94 5.60 -6.83
N LEU A 202 -1.47 4.66 -7.65
CA LEU A 202 -0.14 4.06 -7.49
C LEU A 202 0.96 5.11 -7.64
N ASP A 203 0.88 5.99 -8.63
CA ASP A 203 1.88 7.02 -8.84
C ASP A 203 1.92 8.04 -7.68
N LEU A 204 0.76 8.52 -7.21
CA LEU A 204 0.68 9.40 -6.05
C LEU A 204 1.12 8.73 -4.75
N SER A 205 0.85 7.43 -4.59
CA SER A 205 1.32 6.69 -3.42
C SER A 205 2.85 6.70 -3.33
N LYS A 206 3.53 6.59 -4.47
CA LYS A 206 5.00 6.65 -4.55
C LYS A 206 5.52 8.07 -4.27
N THR A 207 4.83 9.11 -4.72
CA THR A 207 5.28 10.49 -4.47
C THR A 207 5.31 10.83 -2.99
N LEU A 208 4.35 10.34 -2.19
CA LEU A 208 4.40 10.51 -0.72
C LEU A 208 5.65 9.87 -0.11
N MET A 209 5.97 8.63 -0.49
CA MET A 209 7.16 7.92 -0.01
C MET A 209 8.45 8.61 -0.47
N TYR A 210 8.49 9.08 -1.71
CA TYR A 210 9.62 9.81 -2.28
C TYR A 210 9.80 11.19 -1.66
N ASP A 211 8.71 11.92 -1.38
CA ASP A 211 8.78 13.20 -0.68
C ASP A 211 9.36 13.00 0.73
N PHE A 212 8.86 12.01 1.47
CA PHE A 212 9.40 11.70 2.78
C PHE A 212 10.89 11.31 2.72
N HIS A 213 11.28 10.47 1.76
CA HIS A 213 12.68 10.05 1.60
C HIS A 213 13.60 11.19 1.15
N TYR A 214 13.32 11.83 0.01
CA TYR A 214 14.22 12.78 -0.62
C TYR A 214 14.10 14.18 -0.04
N ASN A 215 12.89 14.65 0.26
CA ASN A 215 12.66 16.01 0.74
C ASN A 215 12.70 16.17 2.25
N PHE A 216 12.51 15.09 3.02
CA PHE A 216 12.63 15.15 4.48
C PHE A 216 13.89 14.41 4.97
N MET A 217 13.97 13.09 4.80
CA MET A 217 15.06 12.27 5.37
C MET A 217 16.43 12.63 4.79
N LYS A 218 16.57 12.68 3.46
CA LYS A 218 17.85 13.04 2.80
C LYS A 218 18.23 14.50 3.01
N LYS A 219 17.26 15.43 3.11
CA LYS A 219 17.58 16.84 3.43
C LYS A 219 18.06 17.01 4.87
N LYS A 220 17.47 16.29 5.83
CA LYS A 220 17.80 16.41 7.25
C LYS A 220 19.10 15.70 7.62
N TYR A 221 19.31 14.49 7.12
CA TYR A 221 20.43 13.64 7.52
C TYR A 221 21.51 13.45 6.44
N GLY A 222 21.24 13.81 5.19
CA GLY A 222 22.22 13.62 4.11
C GLY A 222 22.68 12.16 4.00
N ASP A 223 23.98 11.94 4.07
CA ASP A 223 24.58 10.60 4.00
C ASP A 223 24.59 9.84 5.33
N ASN A 224 24.19 10.52 6.42
CA ASN A 224 23.98 9.89 7.72
C ASN A 224 22.69 9.07 7.78
N ALA A 225 21.78 9.21 6.81
CA ALA A 225 20.63 8.33 6.66
C ALA A 225 20.81 7.38 5.47
N LYS A 226 20.89 6.08 5.76
CA LYS A 226 20.91 5.01 4.76
C LYS A 226 19.60 4.26 4.80
N LEU A 227 18.95 4.15 3.64
CA LEU A 227 17.80 3.29 3.50
C LEU A 227 18.26 1.83 3.63
N LEU A 228 17.56 1.04 4.44
CA LEU A 228 17.77 -0.40 4.62
C LEU A 228 16.87 -1.20 3.68
N PHE A 229 15.59 -0.85 3.67
CA PHE A 229 14.62 -1.37 2.74
C PHE A 229 13.43 -0.42 2.55
N THR A 230 12.66 -0.69 1.50
CA THR A 230 11.31 -0.19 1.33
C THR A 230 10.41 -1.34 0.87
N ASP A 231 9.18 -1.40 1.36
CA ASP A 231 8.14 -2.28 0.85
C ASP A 231 6.81 -1.52 0.81
N THR A 232 6.47 -1.00 -0.36
CA THR A 232 5.24 -0.29 -0.69
C THR A 232 5.02 1.00 0.11
N ASP A 233 4.58 0.88 1.35
CA ASP A 233 4.23 1.93 2.31
C ASP A 233 5.23 2.08 3.45
N SER A 234 6.29 1.26 3.45
CA SER A 234 7.31 1.26 4.48
C SER A 234 8.67 1.77 4.02
N LEU A 235 9.39 2.39 4.96
CA LEU A 235 10.78 2.80 4.84
C LEU A 235 11.50 2.44 6.13
N ALA A 236 12.58 1.66 6.04
CA ALA A 236 13.46 1.42 7.17
C ALA A 236 14.83 2.07 6.94
N TYR A 237 15.40 2.66 7.98
CA TYR A 237 16.64 3.42 7.90
C TYR A 237 17.65 3.02 8.98
N GLU A 238 18.93 3.07 8.62
CA GLU A 238 20.05 3.34 9.53
C GLU A 238 20.26 4.85 9.55
N ILE A 239 20.19 5.47 10.72
CA ILE A 239 20.37 6.91 10.91
C ILE A 239 21.47 7.15 11.92
N GLN A 240 22.54 7.80 11.49
CA GLN A 240 23.62 8.26 12.36
C GLN A 240 23.29 9.67 12.89
N THR A 241 23.01 9.78 14.18
CA THR A 241 22.69 11.04 14.87
C THR A 241 22.88 10.89 16.38
N GLU A 242 22.99 11.99 17.11
CA GLU A 242 23.09 11.97 18.58
C GLU A 242 21.82 11.43 19.24
N ASP A 243 20.63 11.88 18.78
CA ASP A 243 19.35 11.47 19.32
C ASP A 243 18.23 11.59 18.27
N PHE A 244 17.87 10.45 17.68
CA PHE A 244 16.83 10.38 16.65
C PHE A 244 15.47 10.90 17.14
N TYR A 245 15.11 10.66 18.40
CA TYR A 245 13.79 11.02 18.91
C TYR A 245 13.67 12.52 19.13
N LYS A 246 14.73 13.17 19.63
CA LYS A 246 14.79 14.64 19.67
C LYS A 246 14.75 15.25 18.28
N ASP A 247 15.46 14.65 17.32
CA ASP A 247 15.51 15.16 15.94
C ASP A 247 14.15 15.20 15.25
N ILE A 248 13.28 14.21 15.52
CA ILE A 248 11.94 14.13 14.92
C ILE A 248 10.86 14.83 15.74
N THR A 249 11.12 15.15 17.02
CA THR A 249 10.15 15.76 17.94
C THR A 249 9.46 17.01 17.36
N PRO A 250 10.18 17.98 16.73
CA PRO A 250 9.55 19.15 16.11
C PRO A 250 8.59 18.83 14.95
N TYR A 251 8.72 17.65 14.34
CA TYR A 251 7.97 17.23 13.15
C TYR A 251 6.85 16.22 13.48
N VAL A 252 6.67 15.86 14.76
CA VAL A 252 5.69 14.84 15.16
C VAL A 252 4.29 15.21 14.69
N GLN A 253 3.88 16.48 14.85
CA GLN A 253 2.55 16.94 14.46
C GLN A 253 2.31 16.83 12.94
N ASP A 254 3.34 17.06 12.12
CA ASP A 254 3.18 17.21 10.68
C ASP A 254 3.46 15.94 9.87
N LYS A 255 4.27 15.02 10.43
CA LYS A 255 4.83 13.90 9.64
C LYS A 255 4.74 12.53 10.29
N PHE A 256 4.59 12.44 11.61
CA PHE A 256 4.67 11.17 12.33
C PHE A 256 3.37 10.83 13.06
N ASP A 257 3.09 9.53 13.16
CA ASP A 257 2.08 8.97 14.07
C ASP A 257 2.82 8.27 15.23
N THR A 258 2.72 8.86 16.42
CA THR A 258 3.30 8.35 17.66
C THR A 258 2.23 7.78 18.59
N SER A 259 1.03 7.51 18.08
CA SER A 259 -0.09 7.00 18.88
C SER A 259 0.08 5.57 19.39
N ASN A 260 1.00 4.82 18.80
CA ASN A 260 1.36 3.46 19.21
C ASN A 260 2.57 3.42 20.17
N PHE A 261 3.10 4.58 20.58
CA PHE A 261 4.16 4.67 21.58
C PHE A 261 3.56 4.48 22.99
N PRO A 262 4.31 3.89 23.94
CA PRO A 262 3.96 3.91 25.36
C PRO A 262 3.82 5.35 25.87
N ALA A 263 2.84 5.61 26.76
CA ALA A 263 2.58 6.96 27.29
C ALA A 263 3.80 7.61 27.98
N GLU A 264 4.70 6.79 28.54
CA GLU A 264 5.95 7.22 29.16
C GLU A 264 7.14 6.64 28.38
N HIS A 265 7.29 7.06 27.12
CA HIS A 265 8.44 6.66 26.32
C HIS A 265 9.71 7.35 26.84
N SER A 266 10.78 6.58 27.08
CA SER A 266 12.02 7.05 27.72
C SER A 266 12.76 8.15 26.96
N SER A 267 12.40 8.42 25.71
CA SER A 267 12.99 9.51 24.92
C SER A 267 12.34 10.88 25.15
N GLY A 268 11.17 10.95 25.81
CA GLY A 268 10.42 12.19 26.00
C GLY A 268 9.75 12.74 24.73
N ILE A 269 9.68 11.96 23.65
CA ILE A 269 8.95 12.33 22.43
C ILE A 269 7.44 12.48 22.72
N PRO A 270 6.73 13.45 22.10
CA PRO A 270 5.28 13.53 22.23
C PRO A 270 4.60 12.23 21.77
N THR A 271 3.91 11.56 22.68
CA THR A 271 3.21 10.28 22.43
C THR A 271 1.70 10.47 22.32
N GLY A 272 1.00 9.56 21.65
CA GLY A 272 -0.47 9.64 21.52
C GLY A 272 -0.95 10.54 20.38
N VAL A 273 -0.04 11.05 19.54
CA VAL A 273 -0.33 12.03 18.50
C VAL A 273 -0.67 11.33 17.17
N ASN A 274 -1.54 11.94 16.36
CA ASN A 274 -1.82 11.58 14.97
C ASN A 274 -2.37 10.16 14.72
N LYS A 275 -3.06 9.57 15.69
CA LYS A 275 -3.60 8.21 15.62
C LYS A 275 -4.38 7.93 14.33
N LYS A 276 -3.78 7.11 13.45
CA LYS A 276 -4.34 6.68 12.16
C LYS A 276 -4.68 7.83 11.20
N ILE A 277 -4.09 9.01 11.38
CA ILE A 277 -4.24 10.11 10.41
C ILE A 277 -3.56 9.68 9.11
N VAL A 278 -4.30 9.82 8.01
CA VAL A 278 -3.90 9.35 6.68
C VAL A 278 -2.67 10.11 6.18
N GLY A 279 -1.65 9.39 5.71
CA GLY A 279 -0.40 9.95 5.18
C GLY A 279 0.70 10.17 6.21
N MET A 280 0.43 10.03 7.50
CA MET A 280 1.44 10.11 8.56
C MET A 280 2.28 8.83 8.64
N LEU A 281 3.56 8.95 9.00
CA LEU A 281 4.47 7.82 9.15
C LEU A 281 4.45 7.32 10.60
N LYS A 282 3.94 6.11 10.84
CA LYS A 282 4.00 5.44 12.14
C LYS A 282 5.29 4.63 12.27
N ASP A 283 5.81 4.50 13.48
CA ASP A 283 6.86 3.53 13.77
C ASP A 283 6.27 2.12 13.94
N GLU A 284 6.62 1.19 13.07
CA GLU A 284 6.10 -0.18 13.12
C GLU A 284 6.57 -0.95 14.37
N CYS A 285 7.67 -0.50 14.98
CA CYS A 285 8.19 -1.09 16.22
C CYS A 285 7.48 -0.57 17.48
N GLY A 286 6.61 0.44 17.35
CA GLY A 286 5.86 1.03 18.47
C GLY A 286 6.76 1.64 19.55
N GLY A 287 7.82 2.33 19.14
CA GLY A 287 8.83 2.91 20.03
C GLY A 287 9.86 1.91 20.54
N LYS A 288 9.72 0.61 20.26
CA LYS A 288 10.74 -0.38 20.66
C LYS A 288 12.01 -0.18 19.84
N ILE A 289 13.15 -0.20 20.51
CA ILE A 289 14.44 0.00 19.87
C ILE A 289 14.82 -1.24 19.06
N MET A 290 15.05 -1.02 17.77
CA MET A 290 15.60 -2.04 16.87
C MET A 290 17.12 -2.08 16.99
N THR A 291 17.67 -3.27 17.25
CA THR A 291 19.11 -3.47 17.48
C THR A 291 19.84 -4.00 16.26
N GLU A 292 19.19 -4.86 15.48
CA GLU A 292 19.78 -5.53 14.33
C GLU A 292 18.74 -5.68 13.22
N PHE A 293 19.22 -5.63 11.98
CA PHE A 293 18.43 -5.84 10.78
C PHE A 293 19.17 -6.75 9.81
N VAL A 294 18.44 -7.67 9.16
CA VAL A 294 18.92 -8.52 8.07
C VAL A 294 17.90 -8.54 6.94
N GLY A 295 18.31 -8.16 5.73
CA GLY A 295 17.52 -8.21 4.51
C GLY A 295 18.15 -9.13 3.47
N LEU A 296 17.42 -10.15 3.02
CA LEU A 296 17.92 -11.12 2.04
C LEU A 296 17.45 -10.82 0.62
N ARG A 297 16.16 -10.48 0.49
CA ARG A 297 15.52 -10.09 -0.77
C ARG A 297 14.29 -9.26 -0.49
N ALA A 298 13.72 -8.62 -1.51
CA ALA A 298 12.45 -7.93 -1.39
C ALA A 298 11.41 -8.81 -0.68
N LYS A 299 10.75 -8.28 0.35
CA LYS A 299 9.76 -8.97 1.20
C LYS A 299 10.31 -10.15 2.02
N MET A 300 11.62 -10.20 2.25
CA MET A 300 12.28 -11.20 3.09
C MET A 300 13.37 -10.53 3.92
N TYR A 301 12.99 -10.17 5.14
CA TYR A 301 13.86 -9.52 6.11
C TYR A 301 13.48 -9.93 7.52
N ALA A 302 14.41 -9.76 8.45
CA ALA A 302 14.24 -9.97 9.87
C ALA A 302 14.89 -8.81 10.62
N PHE A 303 14.35 -8.47 11.78
CA PHE A 303 14.96 -7.50 12.67
C PHE A 303 14.77 -7.93 14.12
N LYS A 304 15.63 -7.42 14.98
CA LYS A 304 15.64 -7.71 16.40
C LYS A 304 15.30 -6.45 17.18
N LEU A 305 14.47 -6.61 18.20
CA LEU A 305 14.12 -5.55 19.13
C LEU A 305 14.80 -5.81 20.48
N VAL A 306 15.10 -4.74 21.22
CA VAL A 306 15.55 -4.86 22.62
C VAL A 306 14.49 -5.63 23.42
N ARG A 307 14.93 -6.71 24.09
CA ARG A 307 14.08 -7.45 25.04
C ARG A 307 14.05 -6.65 26.34
N LYS A 308 12.84 -6.42 26.87
CA LYS A 308 12.65 -5.97 28.25
C LYS A 308 12.98 -7.11 29.20
#